data_AF-A0AB33JFV8-F1
#
_entry.id   AF-A0AB33JFV8-F1
#
_cell.length_a   1.000
_cell.length_b   1.000
_cell.length_c   1.000
_cell.angle_alpha   90.00
_cell.angle_beta   90.00
_cell.angle_gamma   90.00
#
_symmetry.space_group_name_H-M   'P 1'
#
loop_
_entity.id
_entity.type
_entity.pdbx_description
1 polymer ?
#
loop_
_entity_poly.entity_id
_entity_poly.type
_entity_poly.pdbx_seq_one_letter_code
_entity_poly.pdbx_strand_id
1 'polypeptide(L)'
;MGRTKFSQQEIRQIARLLRLKNEGNRFKQKMIRHDLRVEFEFNISDFNVPGKAFGEAELQDAIQRGVIEILDDKTIADMKGKRARDKARDEADRARQAIEQGEATDWQEAMKEWQEWEDSQPKES
;
A
#
# COMPACT_ATOMS: atom_id res chain seq x y z
N MET A 1 2.64 9.37 -8.45
CA MET A 1 3.64 9.93 -7.52
C MET A 1 3.26 9.44 -6.13
N GLY A 2 4.16 8.73 -5.47
CA GLY A 2 3.98 8.13 -4.16
C GLY A 2 3.92 9.18 -3.05
N ARG A 3 3.90 8.71 -1.81
CA ARG A 3 3.82 9.59 -0.65
C ARG A 3 5.08 10.46 -0.57
N THR A 4 4.90 11.77 -0.33
CA THR A 4 6.01 12.74 -0.21
C THR A 4 6.20 13.29 1.21
N LYS A 5 5.23 13.04 2.10
CA LYS A 5 5.21 13.52 3.49
C LYS A 5 5.47 12.39 4.46
N PHE A 6 6.53 12.47 5.26
CA PHE A 6 6.96 11.40 6.16
C PHE A 6 7.25 11.92 7.56
N SER A 7 7.21 11.02 8.52
CA SER A 7 7.67 11.29 9.87
C SER A 7 9.20 11.13 9.95
N GLN A 8 9.84 11.79 10.90
CA GLN A 8 11.29 11.65 11.09
C GLN A 8 11.69 10.20 11.38
N GLN A 9 10.84 9.45 12.07
CA GLN A 9 11.06 8.03 12.35
C GLN A 9 10.95 7.18 11.08
N GLU A 10 10.02 7.48 10.19
CA GLU A 10 9.91 6.79 8.90
C GLU A 10 11.12 7.05 8.02
N ILE A 11 11.60 8.30 7.95
CA ILE A 11 12.82 8.64 7.20
C ILE A 11 14.02 7.83 7.69
N ARG A 12 14.18 7.65 9.01
CA ARG A 12 15.25 6.80 9.57
C ARG A 12 15.14 5.34 9.14
N GLN A 13 13.92 4.80 9.09
CA GLN A 13 13.69 3.42 8.65
C GLN A 13 13.93 3.26 7.14
N ILE A 14 13.43 4.19 6.32
CA ILE A 14 13.67 4.22 4.88
C ILE A 14 15.17 4.32 4.57
N ALA A 15 15.91 5.19 5.27
CA ALA A 15 17.35 5.31 5.12
C ALA A 15 18.07 3.97 5.38
N ARG A 16 17.69 3.26 6.46
CA ARG A 16 18.24 1.94 6.79
C ARG A 16 17.94 0.91 5.70
N LEU A 17 16.71 0.87 5.20
CA LEU A 17 16.32 -0.02 4.10
C LEU A 17 17.10 0.29 2.82
N LEU A 18 17.31 1.56 2.49
CA LEU A 18 18.08 1.96 1.31
C LEU A 18 19.56 1.55 1.38
N ARG A 19 20.18 1.60 2.58
CA ARG A 19 21.53 1.04 2.80
C ARG A 19 21.55 -0.46 2.54
N LEU A 20 20.64 -1.21 3.16
CA LEU A 20 20.52 -2.67 3.00
C LEU A 20 20.25 -3.08 1.55
N LYS A 21 19.46 -2.28 0.81
CA LYS A 21 19.22 -2.47 -0.62
C LYS A 21 20.54 -2.42 -1.39
N ASN A 22 21.37 -1.43 -1.12
CA ASN A 22 22.61 -1.24 -1.87
C ASN A 22 23.66 -2.33 -1.57
N GLU A 23 23.64 -2.89 -0.37
CA GLU A 23 24.52 -4.00 0.05
C GLU A 23 23.98 -5.39 -0.36
N GLY A 24 22.68 -5.48 -0.66
CA GLY A 24 21.99 -6.73 -0.92
C GLY A 24 22.13 -7.26 -2.35
N ASN A 25 21.96 -8.58 -2.49
CA ASN A 25 21.83 -9.23 -3.80
C ASN A 25 20.51 -8.82 -4.52
N ARG A 26 20.37 -9.22 -5.79
CA ARG A 26 19.21 -8.83 -6.62
C ARG A 26 17.86 -9.17 -5.99
N PHE A 27 17.77 -10.31 -5.29
CA PHE A 27 16.57 -10.74 -4.60
C PHE A 27 16.24 -9.83 -3.41
N LYS A 28 17.22 -9.58 -2.51
CA LYS A 28 17.08 -8.64 -1.38
C LYS A 28 16.69 -7.25 -1.85
N GLN A 29 17.28 -6.77 -2.95
CA GLN A 29 16.89 -5.50 -3.55
C GLN A 29 15.42 -5.47 -4.01
N LYS A 30 14.91 -6.58 -4.58
CA LYS A 30 13.51 -6.68 -5.00
C LYS A 30 12.57 -6.65 -3.80
N MET A 31 12.90 -7.39 -2.74
CA MET A 31 12.15 -7.39 -1.48
C MET A 31 12.13 -6.00 -0.84
N ILE A 32 13.29 -5.37 -0.65
CA ILE A 32 13.34 -4.05 -0.01
C ILE A 32 12.58 -3.00 -0.82
N ARG A 33 12.62 -3.06 -2.16
CA ARG A 33 11.79 -2.19 -3.01
C ARG A 33 10.29 -2.47 -2.87
N HIS A 34 9.90 -3.70 -2.57
CA HIS A 34 8.52 -4.04 -2.27
C HIS A 34 8.11 -3.46 -0.91
N ASP A 35 8.92 -3.68 0.13
CA ASP A 35 8.62 -3.23 1.50
C ASP A 35 8.52 -1.70 1.57
N LEU A 36 9.44 -0.99 0.91
CA LEU A 36 9.37 0.47 0.77
C LEU A 36 8.03 0.94 0.18
N ARG A 37 7.49 0.22 -0.81
CA ARG A 37 6.22 0.59 -1.45
C ARG A 37 5.01 0.21 -0.62
N VAL A 38 5.03 -0.96 0.03
CA VAL A 38 3.86 -1.48 0.75
C VAL A 38 3.72 -0.84 2.12
N GLU A 39 4.82 -0.71 2.87
CA GLU A 39 4.77 -0.21 4.25
C GLU A 39 4.80 1.32 4.32
N PHE A 40 5.57 1.95 3.44
CA PHE A 40 5.82 3.39 3.49
C PHE A 40 5.16 4.16 2.35
N GLU A 41 4.54 3.50 1.38
CA GLU A 41 4.10 4.12 0.12
C GLU A 41 5.24 4.91 -0.57
N PHE A 42 6.48 4.49 -0.34
CA PHE A 42 7.69 5.12 -0.84
C PHE A 42 8.16 4.44 -2.13
N ASN A 43 8.05 5.16 -3.23
CA ASN A 43 8.50 4.66 -4.53
C ASN A 43 9.77 5.39 -4.98
N ILE A 44 10.88 4.64 -5.04
CA ILE A 44 12.20 5.17 -5.41
C ILE A 44 12.15 5.93 -6.75
N SER A 45 11.39 5.45 -7.74
CA SER A 45 11.35 6.08 -9.07
C SER A 45 10.83 7.51 -9.06
N ASP A 46 10.03 7.87 -8.05
CA ASP A 46 9.44 9.21 -7.97
C ASP A 46 10.46 10.26 -7.52
N PHE A 47 11.55 9.82 -6.88
CA PHE A 47 12.61 10.68 -6.35
C PHE A 47 13.95 10.48 -7.06
N ASN A 48 14.08 9.43 -7.89
CA ASN A 48 15.34 9.07 -8.49
C ASN A 48 15.68 9.94 -9.70
N VAL A 49 16.95 10.30 -9.82
CA VAL A 49 17.50 10.92 -11.03
C VAL A 49 17.90 9.80 -12.01
N PRO A 50 17.56 9.89 -13.30
CA PRO A 50 17.97 8.90 -14.30
C PRO A 50 19.48 8.66 -14.29
N GLY A 51 19.88 7.39 -14.35
CA GLY A 51 21.30 6.99 -14.34
C GLY A 51 21.98 7.00 -12.96
N LYS A 52 21.30 7.47 -11.90
CA LYS A 52 21.82 7.42 -10.53
C LYS A 52 21.13 6.31 -9.73
N ALA A 53 21.89 5.66 -8.85
CA ALA A 53 21.33 4.76 -7.84
C ALA A 53 20.76 5.59 -6.69
N PHE A 54 19.55 5.26 -6.26
CA PHE A 54 18.95 5.89 -5.09
C PHE A 54 19.38 5.18 -3.82
N GLY A 55 20.18 5.86 -3.00
CA GLY A 55 20.59 5.46 -1.66
C GLY A 55 20.18 6.48 -0.61
N GLU A 56 20.84 6.42 0.55
CA GLU A 56 20.57 7.36 1.64
C GLU A 56 20.99 8.80 1.31
N ALA A 57 22.11 8.99 0.60
CA ALA A 57 22.55 10.32 0.22
C ALA A 57 21.50 11.01 -0.67
N GLU A 58 20.93 10.28 -1.62
CA GLU A 58 19.84 10.76 -2.48
C GLU A 58 18.54 11.02 -1.70
N LEU A 59 18.27 10.22 -0.65
CA LEU A 59 17.15 10.49 0.25
C LEU A 59 17.31 11.83 0.98
N GLN A 60 18.50 12.11 1.53
CA GLN A 60 18.79 13.37 2.21
C GLN A 60 18.75 14.56 1.25
N ASP A 61 19.28 14.40 0.04
CA ASP A 61 19.22 15.41 -1.01
C ASP A 61 17.76 15.69 -1.43
N ALA A 62 16.91 14.67 -1.54
CA ALA A 62 15.48 14.84 -1.82
C ALA A 62 14.73 15.59 -0.71
N ILE A 63 15.13 15.38 0.56
CA ILE A 63 14.62 16.15 1.71
C ILE A 63 15.10 17.60 1.63
N GLN A 64 16.39 17.81 1.37
CA GLN A 64 16.98 19.16 1.31
C GLN A 64 16.40 20.00 0.16
N ARG A 65 16.05 19.36 -0.96
CA ARG A 65 15.34 19.99 -2.09
C ARG A 65 13.86 20.25 -1.82
N GLY A 66 13.31 19.74 -0.71
CA GLY A 66 11.90 19.88 -0.35
C GLY A 66 10.95 18.97 -1.15
N VAL A 67 11.46 18.01 -1.91
CA VAL A 67 10.62 17.00 -2.60
C VAL A 67 10.01 16.05 -1.58
N ILE A 68 10.75 15.79 -0.50
CA ILE A 68 10.30 15.03 0.67
C ILE A 68 10.15 16.00 1.84
N GLU A 69 8.96 16.02 2.42
CA GLU A 69 8.63 16.88 3.56
C GLU A 69 8.54 16.04 4.84
N ILE A 70 9.22 16.48 5.89
CA ILE A 70 9.16 15.84 7.21
C ILE A 70 8.12 16.55 8.07
N LEU A 71 7.10 15.81 8.51
CA LEU A 71 6.04 16.29 9.38
C LEU A 71 6.12 15.62 10.76
N ASP A 72 5.38 16.17 11.71
CA ASP A 72 5.26 15.59 13.05
C ASP A 72 4.51 14.24 13.02
N ASP A 73 4.83 13.38 13.99
CA ASP A 73 4.30 12.01 14.04
C ASP A 73 2.77 11.98 14.17
N LYS A 74 2.16 12.97 14.83
CA LYS A 74 0.71 13.05 15.01
C LYS A 74 0.00 13.34 13.69
N THR A 75 0.46 14.35 12.96
CA THR A 75 -0.06 14.68 11.63
C THR A 75 0.07 13.49 10.68
N ILE A 76 1.21 12.77 10.73
CA ILE A 76 1.39 11.57 9.92
C ILE A 76 0.43 10.45 10.32
N ALA A 77 0.20 10.21 11.61
CA ALA A 77 -0.75 9.21 12.07
C ALA A 77 -2.18 9.53 11.59
N ASP A 78 -2.60 10.79 11.67
CA ASP A 78 -3.91 11.24 11.19
C ASP A 78 -4.05 11.05 9.67
N MET A 79 -3.00 11.39 8.90
CA MET A 79 -2.95 11.16 7.45
C MET A 79 -3.05 9.67 7.10
N LYS A 80 -2.33 8.79 7.82
CA LYS A 80 -2.42 7.33 7.64
C LYS A 80 -3.81 6.80 7.97
N GLY A 81 -4.41 7.28 9.05
CA GLY A 81 -5.78 6.91 9.43
C GLY A 81 -6.81 7.31 8.37
N LYS A 82 -6.66 8.49 7.76
CA LYS A 82 -7.46 8.87 6.59
C LYS A 82 -7.20 7.95 5.39
N ARG A 83 -5.93 7.69 5.07
CA ARG A 83 -5.54 6.85 3.93
C ARG A 83 -6.09 5.43 4.04
N ALA A 84 -6.05 4.84 5.23
CA ALA A 84 -6.60 3.51 5.49
C ALA A 84 -8.12 3.46 5.27
N ARG A 85 -8.85 4.49 5.73
CA ARG A 85 -10.30 4.59 5.51
C ARG A 85 -10.66 4.77 4.05
N ASP A 86 -9.92 5.61 3.32
CA ASP A 86 -10.15 5.82 1.90
C ASP A 86 -9.85 4.54 1.11
N LYS A 87 -8.74 3.83 1.43
CA LYS A 87 -8.42 2.54 0.79
C LYS A 87 -9.48 1.47 1.02
N ALA A 88 -10.03 1.35 2.23
CA ALA A 88 -11.10 0.40 2.53
C ALA A 88 -12.39 0.73 1.76
N ARG A 89 -12.67 2.02 1.53
CA ARG A 89 -13.80 2.46 0.71
C ARG A 89 -13.59 2.13 -0.76
N ASP A 90 -12.42 2.47 -1.31
CA ASP A 90 -12.07 2.18 -2.70
C ASP A 90 -12.09 0.67 -2.99
N GLU A 91 -11.69 -0.16 -2.03
CA GLU A 91 -11.76 -1.62 -2.13
C GLU A 91 -13.20 -2.15 -2.10
N ALA A 92 -14.04 -1.61 -1.22
CA ALA A 92 -15.46 -1.94 -1.17
C ALA A 92 -16.19 -1.53 -2.46
N ASP A 93 -15.91 -0.34 -2.98
CA ASP A 93 -16.49 0.16 -4.23
C ASP A 93 -16.03 -0.67 -5.43
N ARG A 94 -14.74 -1.06 -5.46
CA ARG A 94 -14.23 -1.98 -6.50
C ARG A 94 -14.88 -3.36 -6.42
N ALA A 95 -15.06 -3.91 -5.22
CA ALA A 95 -15.73 -5.19 -5.04
C ALA A 95 -17.19 -5.13 -5.53
N ARG A 96 -17.92 -4.05 -5.20
CA ARG A 96 -19.29 -3.83 -5.70
C ARG A 96 -19.33 -3.71 -7.21
N GLN A 97 -18.42 -2.94 -7.81
CA GLN A 97 -18.34 -2.79 -9.26
C GLN A 97 -17.99 -4.12 -9.96
N ALA A 98 -17.11 -4.94 -9.38
CA ALA A 98 -16.79 -6.25 -9.92
C ALA A 98 -17.99 -7.20 -9.90
N ILE A 99 -18.83 -7.13 -8.86
CA ILE A 99 -20.11 -7.85 -8.79
C ILE A 99 -21.08 -7.33 -9.87
N GLU A 100 -21.26 -6.02 -9.97
CA GLU A 100 -22.17 -5.39 -10.94
C GLU A 100 -21.77 -5.66 -12.40
N GLN A 101 -20.47 -5.69 -12.70
CA GLN A 101 -19.93 -6.00 -14.03
C GLN A 101 -19.89 -7.49 -14.33
N GLY A 102 -20.26 -8.35 -13.38
CA GLY A 102 -20.22 -9.81 -13.52
C GLY A 102 -18.80 -10.40 -13.56
N GLU A 103 -17.78 -9.62 -13.18
CA GLU A 103 -16.39 -10.08 -13.06
C GLU A 103 -16.13 -10.85 -11.76
N ALA A 104 -16.99 -10.67 -10.76
CA ALA A 104 -16.98 -11.40 -9.49
C ALA A 104 -18.38 -11.87 -9.11
N THR A 105 -18.49 -13.10 -8.60
CA THR A 105 -19.76 -13.62 -8.06
C THR A 105 -20.05 -12.99 -6.70
N ASP A 106 -21.27 -12.49 -6.49
CA ASP A 106 -21.74 -12.16 -5.15
C ASP A 106 -21.97 -13.46 -4.36
N TRP A 107 -20.92 -13.92 -3.70
CA TRP A 107 -20.96 -15.13 -2.90
C TRP A 107 -21.96 -15.04 -1.73
N GLN A 108 -22.34 -13.83 -1.27
CA GLN A 108 -23.35 -13.68 -0.23
C GLN A 108 -24.75 -13.92 -0.77
N GLU A 109 -25.04 -13.40 -1.95
CA GLU A 109 -26.32 -13.62 -2.62
C GLU A 109 -26.47 -15.09 -3.06
N ALA A 110 -25.41 -15.66 -3.65
CA ALA A 110 -25.38 -17.09 -3.98
C ALA A 110 -25.58 -17.98 -2.74
N MET A 111 -24.92 -17.68 -1.62
CA MET A 111 -25.08 -18.48 -0.39
C MET A 111 -26.48 -18.35 0.22
N LYS A 112 -27.13 -17.19 0.07
CA LYS A 112 -28.52 -16.99 0.50
C LYS A 112 -29.50 -17.80 -0.36
N GLU A 113 -29.33 -17.79 -1.69
CA GLU A 113 -30.12 -18.64 -2.60
C GLU A 113 -29.96 -20.14 -2.26
N TRP A 114 -28.74 -20.57 -1.92
CA TRP A 114 -28.49 -21.94 -1.48
C TRP A 114 -29.19 -22.29 -0.17
N GLN A 115 -29.19 -21.39 0.83
CA GLN A 115 -29.90 -21.59 2.09
C GLN A 115 -31.42 -21.63 1.90
N GLU A 116 -31.97 -20.71 1.10
CA GLU A 116 -33.41 -20.71 0.78
C GLU A 116 -33.80 -21.97 0.01
N TRP A 117 -32.93 -22.47 -0.88
CA TRP A 117 -33.12 -23.75 -1.55
C TRP A 117 -33.10 -24.93 -0.57
N GLU A 118 -32.14 -25.01 0.36
CA GLU A 118 -32.07 -26.04 1.40
C GLU A 118 -33.31 -26.04 2.31
N ASP A 119 -33.76 -24.87 2.74
CA ASP A 119 -34.94 -24.72 3.59
C ASP A 119 -36.25 -25.06 2.84
N SER A 120 -36.27 -24.90 1.52
CA SER A 120 -37.38 -25.31 0.66
C SER A 120 -37.42 -26.80 0.34
N GLN A 121 -36.32 -27.53 0.58
CA GLN A 121 -36.32 -28.98 0.40
C GLN A 121 -37.17 -29.64 1.50
N PRO A 122 -38.08 -30.57 1.13
CA PRO A 122 -38.81 -31.33 2.13
C PRO A 122 -37.82 -32.15 2.95
N LYS A 123 -37.80 -31.92 4.27
CA LYS A 123 -37.06 -32.79 5.20
C LYS A 123 -37.73 -34.16 5.18
N GLU A 124 -37.15 -35.10 4.45
CA GLU A 124 -37.53 -36.51 4.52
C GLU A 124 -37.51 -36.92 6.00
N SER A 125 -38.70 -37.25 6.53
CA SER A 125 -38.95 -37.68 7.90
C SER A 125 -39.04 -39.20 7.97
#